data_AF-A0A6J2JSC5-F1
#
_entry.id   AF-A0A6J2JSC5-F1
#
_cell.length_a   1.000
_cell.length_b   1.000
_cell.length_c   1.000
_cell.angle_alpha   90.00
_cell.angle_beta   90.00
_cell.angle_gamma   90.00
#
_symmetry.space_group_name_H-M   'P 1'
#
loop_
_entity.id
_entity.type
_entity.pdbx_description
1 polymer ?
#
loop_
_entity_poly.entity_id
_entity_poly.type
_entity_poly.pdbx_seq_one_letter_code
_entity_poly.pdbx_strand_id
1 'polypeptide(L)'
;MVLTVDEVSRRYPIHWLVWNNQHDELKTNLENKKYTEEELELKDPRGRTPLLLAVTLGHTESAQALIDAGADVNCEKDGWTAVQEATSSGNAALLSLVLSRRDYQRHVLRSCGIPELLRKLSLAPDFYVEMKWEFTSWVPLVSRMCPFDTYKVYKRGANVRVDTTLIGFENNHWQRGDRTYIFRGQGRSASLVELDHEAGTAWCERVEPAAPGAECPAPSARALQQRLAAPISINYLDTDKISFERNKSGIWGWRQDKTEPVNGYECKVFSANNVELVSKTRTEHLDKARRSSPRAPLAGLLALADSDTSAPSTPLLTPETEEPPRSRSREELNVVSWEEYFSGEAMERDIGRPKEITEKVQKFKATLWLCEDYPLELQEQIMPILDLMAAISSPHFAKLKDFIQMQLPAGFPVKIEIPLFHVLNARITFGNIFGTESGAAHVQCIAEGRRAACVLDDACFELGRGYRDAAAPEPRGEMDHDERLMHYAIQQSLMDAGTHDDQVDVWEALRGARPPSPLHETQLQRYEHCYILSYLISLNEQFLYI
;
A
#
# COMPACT_ATOMS: atom_id res chain seq x y z
N MET A 1 -29.71 23.77 -20.58
CA MET A 1 -30.24 24.83 -19.66
C MET A 1 -29.09 25.79 -19.43
N VAL A 2 -29.27 27.09 -19.61
CA VAL A 2 -28.22 28.07 -19.27
C VAL A 2 -28.22 28.18 -17.74
N LEU A 3 -27.15 27.71 -17.09
CA LEU A 3 -26.99 27.85 -15.65
C LEU A 3 -26.75 29.32 -15.31
N THR A 4 -27.46 29.85 -14.31
CA THR A 4 -27.20 31.20 -13.81
C THR A 4 -26.20 31.15 -12.65
N VAL A 5 -25.46 32.25 -12.43
CA VAL A 5 -24.54 32.39 -11.30
C VAL A 5 -25.26 32.13 -9.97
N ASP A 6 -26.47 32.65 -9.83
CA ASP A 6 -27.28 32.48 -8.62
C ASP A 6 -27.69 31.02 -8.40
N GLU A 7 -27.97 30.28 -9.47
CA GLU A 7 -28.31 28.86 -9.37
C GLU A 7 -27.10 28.02 -8.92
N VAL A 8 -25.92 28.28 -9.49
CA VAL A 8 -24.67 27.61 -9.10
C VAL A 8 -24.29 27.95 -7.66
N SER A 9 -24.34 29.24 -7.29
CA SER A 9 -23.99 29.71 -5.95
C SER A 9 -24.96 29.17 -4.89
N ARG A 10 -26.23 28.95 -5.24
CA ARG A 10 -27.22 28.35 -4.35
C ARG A 10 -27.05 26.84 -4.23
N ARG A 11 -26.70 26.15 -5.31
CA ARG A 11 -26.60 24.68 -5.35
C ARG A 11 -25.26 24.15 -4.85
N TYR A 12 -24.18 24.90 -5.07
CA TYR A 12 -22.81 24.56 -4.70
C TYR A 12 -22.11 25.75 -4.02
N PRO A 13 -22.63 26.26 -2.89
CA PRO A 13 -22.14 27.49 -2.27
C PRO A 13 -20.66 27.41 -1.87
N ILE A 14 -20.23 26.26 -1.33
CA ILE A 14 -18.84 26.07 -0.89
C ILE A 14 -17.90 25.99 -2.09
N HIS A 15 -18.24 25.20 -3.12
CA HIS A 15 -17.45 25.10 -4.35
C HIS A 15 -17.34 26.45 -5.06
N TRP A 16 -18.40 27.27 -5.04
CA TRP A 16 -18.38 28.62 -5.62
C TRP A 16 -17.39 29.54 -4.90
N LEU A 17 -17.40 29.57 -3.57
CA LEU A 17 -16.43 30.35 -2.78
C LEU A 17 -14.99 29.88 -3.03
N VAL A 18 -14.77 28.57 -3.11
CA VAL A 18 -13.47 27.96 -3.41
C VAL A 18 -13.00 28.31 -4.83
N TRP A 19 -13.89 28.23 -5.82
CA TRP A 19 -13.61 28.55 -7.21
C TRP A 19 -13.10 29.98 -7.38
N ASN A 20 -13.75 30.93 -6.70
CA ASN A 20 -13.38 32.34 -6.72
C ASN A 20 -12.24 32.71 -5.76
N ASN A 21 -11.64 31.73 -5.06
CA ASN A 21 -10.62 31.93 -4.04
C ASN A 21 -11.03 32.90 -2.90
N GLN A 22 -12.31 32.91 -2.53
CA GLN A 22 -12.85 33.76 -1.45
C GLN A 22 -12.64 33.11 -0.08
N HIS A 23 -11.37 32.92 0.31
CA HIS A 23 -11.00 32.19 1.54
C HIS A 23 -11.49 32.86 2.83
N ASP A 24 -11.55 34.19 2.89
CA ASP A 24 -11.98 34.91 4.10
C ASP A 24 -13.48 34.74 4.39
N GLU A 25 -14.29 34.83 3.34
CA GLU A 25 -15.73 34.59 3.43
C GLU A 25 -16.02 33.11 3.73
N LEU A 26 -15.28 32.21 3.07
CA LEU A 26 -15.37 30.77 3.34
C LEU A 26 -15.06 30.46 4.80
N LYS A 27 -13.92 30.96 5.32
CA LYS A 27 -13.52 30.77 6.72
C LYS A 27 -14.57 31.31 7.68
N THR A 28 -15.05 32.53 7.46
CA THR A 28 -16.11 33.13 8.29
C THR A 28 -17.40 32.29 8.29
N ASN A 29 -17.82 31.80 7.12
CA ASN A 29 -19.02 30.96 7.01
C ASN A 29 -18.86 29.61 7.73
N LEU A 30 -17.67 29.01 7.67
CA LEU A 30 -17.34 27.74 8.33
C LEU A 30 -17.26 27.91 9.86
N GLU A 31 -16.61 28.97 10.36
CA GLU A 31 -16.53 29.28 11.79
C GLU A 31 -17.91 29.54 12.41
N ASN A 32 -18.81 30.18 11.66
CA ASN A 32 -20.20 30.39 12.05
C ASN A 32 -21.08 29.13 11.95
N LYS A 33 -20.50 27.97 11.58
CA LYS A 33 -21.22 26.70 11.36
C LYS A 33 -22.42 26.86 10.43
N LYS A 34 -22.28 27.70 9.41
CA LYS A 34 -23.32 27.93 8.40
C LYS A 34 -23.58 26.67 7.56
N TYR A 35 -22.57 25.81 7.43
CA TYR A 35 -22.64 24.56 6.67
C TYR A 35 -22.57 23.35 7.61
N THR A 36 -23.26 22.27 7.22
CA THR A 36 -23.21 20.99 7.94
C THR A 36 -22.00 20.15 7.50
N GLU A 37 -21.65 19.10 8.27
CA GLU A 37 -20.59 18.16 7.89
C GLU A 37 -20.91 17.44 6.56
N GLU A 38 -22.18 17.15 6.29
CA GLU A 38 -22.61 16.54 5.02
C GLU A 38 -22.39 17.48 3.82
N GLU A 39 -22.58 18.79 4.01
CA GLU A 39 -22.37 19.79 2.97
C GLU A 39 -20.90 19.97 2.59
N LEU A 40 -19.97 19.71 3.52
CA LEU A 40 -18.52 19.73 3.27
C LEU A 40 -18.07 18.59 2.35
N GLU A 41 -18.83 17.50 2.27
CA GLU A 41 -18.51 16.33 1.45
C GLU A 41 -19.33 16.25 0.16
N LEU A 42 -20.20 17.24 -0.10
CA LEU A 42 -20.99 17.28 -1.31
C LEU A 42 -20.10 17.35 -2.55
N LYS A 43 -20.41 16.51 -3.53
CA LYS A 43 -19.72 16.49 -4.81
C LYS A 43 -20.33 17.51 -5.76
N ASP A 44 -19.47 18.28 -6.42
CA ASP A 44 -19.87 19.16 -7.52
C ASP A 44 -20.31 18.34 -8.76
N PRO A 45 -20.77 18.99 -9.85
CA PRO A 45 -21.14 18.29 -11.09
C PRO A 45 -19.99 17.48 -11.71
N ARG A 46 -18.74 17.75 -11.30
CA ARG A 46 -17.56 17.02 -11.73
C ARG A 46 -17.21 15.88 -10.79
N GLY A 47 -17.92 15.69 -9.68
CA GLY A 47 -17.64 14.64 -8.72
C GLY A 47 -16.55 15.00 -7.69
N ARG A 48 -16.14 16.26 -7.60
CA ARG A 48 -15.13 16.74 -6.64
C ARG A 48 -15.78 17.28 -5.37
N THR A 49 -15.20 16.97 -4.22
CA THR A 49 -15.52 17.66 -2.96
C THR A 49 -14.95 19.09 -2.99
N PRO A 50 -15.47 20.02 -2.16
CA PRO A 50 -14.93 21.38 -2.06
C PRO A 50 -13.44 21.38 -1.73
N LEU A 51 -13.00 20.47 -0.86
CA LEU A 51 -11.59 20.33 -0.50
C LEU A 51 -10.75 19.90 -1.72
N LEU A 52 -11.20 18.88 -2.45
CA LEU A 52 -10.48 18.40 -3.63
C LEU A 52 -10.39 19.49 -4.71
N LEU A 53 -11.44 20.31 -4.87
CA LEU A 53 -11.42 21.47 -5.76
C LEU A 53 -10.36 22.50 -5.31
N ALA A 54 -10.33 22.86 -4.02
CA ALA A 54 -9.35 23.79 -3.48
C ALA A 54 -7.91 23.31 -3.70
N VAL A 55 -7.67 22.01 -3.47
CA VAL A 55 -6.36 21.37 -3.68
C VAL A 55 -5.97 21.37 -5.16
N THR A 56 -6.91 21.04 -6.06
CA THR A 56 -6.66 20.99 -7.51
C THR A 56 -6.32 22.38 -8.07
N LEU A 57 -6.97 23.43 -7.55
CA LEU A 57 -6.70 24.83 -7.92
C LEU A 57 -5.46 25.41 -7.21
N GLY A 58 -4.90 24.71 -6.22
CA GLY A 58 -3.77 25.20 -5.42
C GLY A 58 -4.13 26.30 -4.42
N HIS A 59 -5.41 26.48 -4.08
CA HIS A 59 -5.91 27.49 -3.14
C HIS A 59 -5.66 27.02 -1.70
N THR A 60 -4.44 27.27 -1.20
CA THR A 60 -3.95 26.75 0.09
C THR A 60 -4.79 27.22 1.27
N GLU A 61 -5.19 28.50 1.28
CA GLU A 61 -5.97 29.13 2.33
C GLU A 61 -7.40 28.59 2.39
N SER A 62 -8.02 28.36 1.23
CA SER A 62 -9.33 27.69 1.15
C SER A 62 -9.26 26.24 1.61
N ALA A 63 -8.19 25.52 1.24
CA ALA A 63 -7.98 24.14 1.68
C ALA A 63 -7.78 24.06 3.20
N GLN A 64 -7.01 24.97 3.80
CA GLN A 64 -6.83 25.09 5.25
C GLN A 64 -8.17 25.31 5.95
N ALA A 65 -8.97 26.28 5.50
CA ALA A 65 -10.26 26.59 6.12
C ALA A 65 -11.22 25.39 6.11
N LEU A 66 -11.28 24.64 5.01
CA LEU A 66 -12.10 23.43 4.91
C LEU A 66 -11.60 22.30 5.82
N ILE A 67 -10.29 22.13 5.91
CA ILE A 67 -9.66 21.13 6.77
C ILE A 67 -9.89 21.42 8.25
N ASP A 68 -9.78 22.69 8.65
CA ASP A 68 -10.07 23.15 10.01
C ASP A 68 -11.55 22.96 10.37
N ALA A 69 -12.44 23.12 9.40
CA ALA A 69 -13.87 22.84 9.54
C ALA A 69 -14.22 21.34 9.60
N GLY A 70 -13.27 20.44 9.35
CA GLY A 70 -13.45 19.00 9.51
C GLY A 70 -13.62 18.21 8.21
N ALA A 71 -13.39 18.81 7.03
CA ALA A 71 -13.51 18.10 5.75
C ALA A 71 -12.60 16.85 5.66
N ASP A 72 -13.09 15.79 5.02
CA ASP A 72 -12.35 14.54 4.82
C ASP A 72 -11.25 14.70 3.76
N VAL A 73 -10.01 14.41 4.16
CA VAL A 73 -8.83 14.52 3.30
C VAL A 73 -8.60 13.24 2.49
N ASN A 74 -9.35 12.17 2.77
CA ASN A 74 -9.32 10.95 1.96
C ASN A 74 -10.22 11.02 0.73
N CYS A 75 -10.72 12.20 0.37
CA CYS A 75 -11.48 12.41 -0.85
C CYS A 75 -10.66 12.09 -2.12
N GLU A 76 -11.35 11.52 -3.11
CA GLU A 76 -10.77 11.12 -4.39
C GLU A 76 -11.68 11.42 -5.58
N LYS A 77 -11.06 11.59 -6.75
CA LYS A 77 -11.73 11.74 -8.03
C LYS A 77 -10.94 10.99 -9.11
N ASP A 78 -11.64 10.13 -9.85
CA ASP A 78 -11.07 9.32 -10.94
C ASP A 78 -9.84 8.48 -10.50
N GLY A 79 -9.83 8.05 -9.24
CA GLY A 79 -8.75 7.29 -8.60
C GLY A 79 -7.60 8.14 -8.05
N TRP A 80 -7.67 9.47 -8.18
CA TRP A 80 -6.67 10.40 -7.63
C TRP A 80 -7.12 10.98 -6.29
N THR A 81 -6.31 10.77 -5.26
CA THR A 81 -6.55 11.28 -3.90
C THR A 81 -6.13 12.74 -3.76
N ALA A 82 -6.66 13.45 -2.76
CA ALA A 82 -6.23 14.81 -2.44
C ALA A 82 -4.71 14.96 -2.23
N VAL A 83 -4.04 13.95 -1.66
CA VAL A 83 -2.57 13.94 -1.51
C VAL A 83 -1.86 13.94 -2.86
N GLN A 84 -2.36 13.16 -3.82
CA GLN A 84 -1.77 13.07 -5.15
C GLN A 84 -2.00 14.36 -5.94
N GLU A 85 -3.19 14.95 -5.86
CA GLU A 85 -3.44 16.26 -6.47
C GLU A 85 -2.57 17.35 -5.82
N ALA A 86 -2.41 17.36 -4.49
CA ALA A 86 -1.50 18.27 -3.79
C ALA A 86 -0.05 18.07 -4.22
N THR A 87 0.40 16.82 -4.44
CA THR A 87 1.74 16.53 -4.96
C THR A 87 1.92 17.10 -6.38
N SER A 88 0.90 16.96 -7.23
CA SER A 88 0.94 17.48 -8.61
C SER A 88 0.97 19.01 -8.69
N SER A 89 0.45 19.70 -7.66
CA SER A 89 0.50 21.16 -7.57
C SER A 89 1.91 21.70 -7.41
N GLY A 90 2.86 20.88 -6.92
CA GLY A 90 4.22 21.31 -6.60
C GLY A 90 4.33 22.14 -5.31
N ASN A 91 3.22 22.44 -4.63
CA ASN A 91 3.20 23.28 -3.43
C ASN A 91 3.49 22.45 -2.16
N ALA A 92 4.69 22.60 -1.61
CA ALA A 92 5.12 21.90 -0.40
C ALA A 92 4.26 22.25 0.84
N ALA A 93 3.79 23.49 0.97
CA ALA A 93 2.95 23.90 2.09
C ALA A 93 1.57 23.22 2.03
N LEU A 94 0.94 23.21 0.85
CA LEU A 94 -0.32 22.51 0.61
C LEU A 94 -0.17 21.00 0.84
N LEU A 95 0.90 20.39 0.32
CA LEU A 95 1.17 18.97 0.54
C LEU A 95 1.37 18.64 2.03
N SER A 96 2.13 19.45 2.75
CA SER A 96 2.35 19.27 4.19
C SER A 96 1.04 19.31 4.96
N LEU A 97 0.19 20.29 4.67
CA LEU A 97 -1.11 20.49 5.30
C LEU A 97 -2.02 19.27 5.09
N VAL A 98 -2.14 18.82 3.83
CA VAL A 98 -2.95 17.65 3.45
C VAL A 98 -2.43 16.37 4.11
N LEU A 99 -1.10 16.16 4.12
CA LEU A 99 -0.49 14.98 4.75
C LEU A 99 -0.71 14.96 6.26
N SER A 100 -0.43 16.06 6.96
CA SER A 100 -0.62 16.16 8.41
C SER A 100 -2.07 15.86 8.80
N ARG A 101 -3.04 16.42 8.07
CA ARG A 101 -4.46 16.20 8.37
C ARG A 101 -4.90 14.78 8.03
N ARG A 102 -4.45 14.22 6.91
CA ARG A 102 -4.72 12.82 6.56
C ARG A 102 -4.19 11.87 7.63
N ASP A 103 -2.97 12.09 8.11
CA ASP A 103 -2.36 11.26 9.13
C ASP A 103 -3.08 11.39 10.48
N TYR A 104 -3.52 12.61 10.82
CA TYR A 104 -4.42 12.83 11.95
C TYR A 104 -5.75 12.08 11.81
N GLN A 105 -6.45 12.19 10.68
CA GLN A 105 -7.72 11.48 10.44
C GLN A 105 -7.53 9.97 10.51
N ARG A 106 -6.47 9.43 9.90
CA ARG A 106 -6.13 8.01 9.98
C ARG A 106 -5.84 7.58 11.42
N HIS A 107 -5.11 8.39 12.17
CA HIS A 107 -4.82 8.12 13.57
C HIS A 107 -6.10 8.09 14.41
N VAL A 108 -6.98 9.08 14.26
CA VAL A 108 -8.29 9.14 14.95
C VAL A 108 -9.17 7.93 14.56
N LEU A 109 -9.28 7.62 13.27
CA LEU A 109 -10.05 6.46 12.78
C LEU A 109 -9.53 5.14 13.36
N ARG A 110 -8.20 4.95 13.40
CA ARG A 110 -7.58 3.78 14.05
C ARG A 110 -7.96 3.73 15.52
N SER A 111 -7.76 4.80 16.26
CA SER A 111 -8.01 4.85 17.70
C SER A 111 -9.48 4.63 18.09
N CYS A 112 -10.43 5.14 17.32
CA CYS A 112 -11.86 4.97 17.59
C CYS A 112 -12.43 3.65 17.05
N GLY A 113 -11.91 3.15 15.92
CA GLY A 113 -12.41 1.95 15.24
C GLY A 113 -11.88 0.63 15.81
N ILE A 114 -10.67 0.63 16.38
CA ILE A 114 -10.03 -0.59 16.90
C ILE A 114 -10.89 -1.35 17.91
N PRO A 115 -11.55 -0.73 18.92
CA PRO A 115 -12.38 -1.47 19.86
C PRO A 115 -13.51 -2.27 19.19
N GLU A 116 -14.17 -1.70 18.18
CA GLU A 116 -15.24 -2.38 17.45
C GLU A 116 -14.70 -3.50 16.56
N LEU A 117 -13.54 -3.29 15.93
CA LEU A 117 -12.84 -4.32 15.14
C LEU A 117 -12.38 -5.49 16.01
N LEU A 118 -11.80 -5.22 17.19
CA LEU A 118 -11.43 -6.24 18.16
C LEU A 118 -12.65 -7.03 18.64
N ARG A 119 -13.80 -6.37 18.83
CA ARG A 119 -15.07 -7.04 19.15
C ARG A 119 -15.49 -8.00 18.03
N LYS A 120 -15.50 -7.54 16.77
CA LYS A 120 -15.82 -8.39 15.62
C LYS A 120 -14.85 -9.58 15.50
N LEU A 121 -13.56 -9.35 15.68
CA LEU A 121 -12.53 -10.39 15.63
C LEU A 121 -12.70 -11.42 16.75
N SER A 122 -13.05 -10.96 17.97
CA SER A 122 -13.31 -11.85 19.12
C SER A 122 -14.55 -12.73 18.95
N LEU A 123 -15.54 -12.27 18.17
CA LEU A 123 -16.75 -13.04 17.86
C LEU A 123 -16.55 -14.06 16.73
N ALA A 124 -15.59 -13.81 15.84
CA ALA A 124 -15.25 -14.76 14.79
C ALA A 124 -14.80 -16.10 15.42
N PRO A 125 -15.09 -17.26 14.81
CA PRO A 125 -14.57 -18.54 15.26
C PRO A 125 -13.04 -18.60 15.18
N ASP A 126 -12.43 -19.40 16.05
CA ASP A 126 -10.99 -19.61 16.06
C ASP A 126 -10.57 -20.59 14.96
N PHE A 127 -9.43 -20.33 14.33
CA PHE A 127 -8.94 -21.20 13.27
C PHE A 127 -7.43 -21.15 13.11
N TYR A 128 -6.94 -22.21 12.48
CA TYR A 128 -5.60 -22.31 11.95
C TYR A 128 -5.69 -22.66 10.46
N VAL A 129 -4.86 -22.03 9.63
CA VAL A 129 -4.78 -22.33 8.20
C VAL A 129 -3.38 -22.07 7.67
N GLU A 130 -2.95 -22.91 6.74
CA GLU A 130 -1.76 -22.67 5.94
C GLU A 130 -2.15 -22.14 4.55
N MET A 131 -1.56 -21.02 4.16
CA MET A 131 -1.71 -20.43 2.84
C MET A 131 -0.38 -20.58 2.09
N LYS A 132 -0.34 -21.50 1.14
CA LYS A 132 0.82 -21.79 0.31
C LYS A 132 0.84 -20.86 -0.89
N TRP A 133 1.92 -20.11 -1.04
CA TRP A 133 2.25 -19.28 -2.18
C TRP A 133 3.26 -20.00 -3.04
N GLU A 134 2.92 -20.22 -4.31
CA GLU A 134 3.78 -20.82 -5.31
C GLU A 134 3.80 -19.93 -6.54
N PHE A 135 4.98 -19.52 -6.96
CA PHE A 135 5.16 -18.89 -8.26
C PHE A 135 5.66 -19.93 -9.23
N THR A 136 5.11 -19.97 -10.43
CA THR A 136 5.50 -20.93 -11.46
C THR A 136 5.80 -20.21 -12.75
N SER A 137 6.83 -20.66 -13.46
CA SER A 137 7.17 -20.16 -14.78
C SER A 137 7.30 -21.31 -15.77
N TRP A 138 6.85 -21.10 -17.00
CA TRP A 138 7.07 -22.06 -18.08
C TRP A 138 8.51 -22.04 -18.59
N VAL A 139 9.30 -21.00 -18.24
CA VAL A 139 10.70 -20.88 -18.63
C VAL A 139 11.58 -21.76 -17.70
N PRO A 140 12.28 -22.79 -18.22
CA PRO A 140 12.98 -23.81 -17.41
C PRO A 140 14.09 -23.32 -16.47
N LEU A 141 14.53 -22.07 -16.59
CA LEU A 141 15.52 -21.43 -15.69
C LEU A 141 14.86 -20.45 -14.70
N VAL A 142 13.79 -19.77 -15.10
CA VAL A 142 13.05 -18.83 -14.23
C VAL A 142 12.28 -19.60 -13.16
N SER A 143 11.79 -20.81 -13.47
CA SER A 143 11.09 -21.68 -12.51
C SER A 143 11.92 -22.03 -11.27
N ARG A 144 13.25 -22.11 -11.39
CA ARG A 144 14.17 -22.34 -10.27
C ARG A 144 14.37 -21.12 -9.37
N MET A 145 14.04 -19.93 -9.87
CA MET A 145 14.11 -18.66 -9.14
C MET A 145 12.74 -18.22 -8.62
N CYS A 146 11.68 -18.98 -8.88
CA CYS A 146 10.36 -18.67 -8.37
C CYS A 146 10.32 -18.90 -6.85
N PRO A 147 9.86 -17.92 -6.07
CA PRO A 147 9.74 -18.09 -4.64
C PRO A 147 8.56 -19.03 -4.36
N PHE A 148 8.65 -19.66 -3.22
CA PHE A 148 7.52 -20.33 -2.61
C PHE A 148 7.56 -19.99 -1.13
N ASP A 149 6.39 -19.79 -0.54
CA ASP A 149 6.26 -19.55 0.88
C ASP A 149 4.98 -20.17 1.42
N THR A 150 4.94 -20.43 2.73
CA THR A 150 3.76 -20.93 3.41
C THR A 150 3.45 -20.04 4.59
N TYR A 151 2.40 -19.25 4.45
CA TYR A 151 1.91 -18.38 5.51
C TYR A 151 1.09 -19.22 6.48
N LYS A 152 1.50 -19.25 7.74
CA LYS A 152 0.75 -19.95 8.79
C LYS A 152 -0.04 -18.93 9.58
N VAL A 153 -1.36 -19.01 9.50
CA VAL A 153 -2.25 -18.05 10.15
C VAL A 153 -2.93 -18.71 11.33
N TYR A 154 -2.74 -18.12 12.51
CA TYR A 154 -3.34 -18.54 13.77
C TYR A 154 -4.28 -17.43 14.22
N LYS A 155 -5.55 -17.74 14.43
CA LYS A 155 -6.53 -16.78 14.92
C LYS A 155 -7.22 -17.33 16.17
N ARG A 156 -7.09 -16.61 17.28
CA ARG A 156 -7.75 -16.93 18.57
C ARG A 156 -8.31 -15.67 19.23
N GLY A 157 -9.62 -15.65 19.49
CA GLY A 157 -10.28 -14.47 20.06
C GLY A 157 -9.94 -13.20 19.26
N ALA A 158 -9.42 -12.17 19.91
CA ALA A 158 -8.99 -10.93 19.26
C ALA A 158 -7.51 -10.92 18.82
N ASN A 159 -6.84 -12.07 18.83
CA ASN A 159 -5.43 -12.21 18.50
C ASN A 159 -5.26 -12.93 17.15
N VAL A 160 -4.32 -12.45 16.35
CA VAL A 160 -3.95 -13.04 15.06
C VAL A 160 -2.43 -13.12 15.01
N ARG A 161 -1.90 -14.27 14.59
CA ARG A 161 -0.48 -14.48 14.34
C ARG A 161 -0.31 -15.00 12.92
N VAL A 162 0.71 -14.48 12.24
CA VAL A 162 1.08 -14.87 10.88
C VAL A 162 2.58 -15.14 10.85
N ASP A 163 2.95 -16.37 10.50
CA ASP A 163 4.35 -16.76 10.32
C ASP A 163 4.65 -16.84 8.82
N THR A 164 5.79 -16.29 8.40
CA THR A 164 6.21 -16.19 7.00
C THR A 164 7.72 -16.38 6.87
N THR A 165 8.18 -16.96 5.76
CA THR A 165 9.62 -17.11 5.48
C THR A 165 10.13 -16.16 4.40
N LEU A 166 9.23 -15.46 3.72
CA LEU A 166 9.54 -14.51 2.67
C LEU A 166 9.43 -13.10 3.24
N ILE A 167 10.58 -12.43 3.33
CA ILE A 167 10.73 -11.09 3.92
C ILE A 167 10.67 -10.01 2.84
N GLY A 168 11.19 -10.28 1.65
CA GLY A 168 11.52 -9.21 0.71
C GLY A 168 11.74 -9.68 -0.72
N PHE A 169 11.64 -8.75 -1.66
CA PHE A 169 12.31 -8.85 -2.95
C PHE A 169 13.18 -7.60 -3.14
N GLU A 170 14.49 -7.76 -3.08
CA GLU A 170 15.46 -6.66 -3.22
C GLU A 170 16.53 -7.08 -4.23
N ASN A 171 17.08 -6.14 -5.01
CA ASN A 171 18.13 -6.42 -6.01
C ASN A 171 17.90 -7.69 -6.85
N ASN A 172 16.68 -7.90 -7.34
CA ASN A 172 16.29 -9.08 -8.13
C ASN A 172 16.46 -10.45 -7.42
N HIS A 173 16.56 -10.49 -6.09
CA HIS A 173 16.62 -11.73 -5.31
C HIS A 173 15.57 -11.74 -4.20
N TRP A 174 15.08 -12.94 -3.89
CA TRP A 174 14.15 -13.15 -2.79
C TRP A 174 14.88 -13.14 -1.46
N GLN A 175 14.51 -12.23 -0.58
CA GLN A 175 14.97 -12.23 0.80
C GLN A 175 14.11 -13.20 1.57
N ARG A 176 14.74 -14.27 2.03
CA ARG A 176 14.13 -15.23 2.93
C ARG A 176 14.64 -14.98 4.34
N GLY A 177 13.76 -15.17 5.31
CA GLY A 177 14.10 -15.29 6.71
C GLY A 177 12.86 -15.51 7.55
N ASP A 178 13.07 -16.02 8.75
CA ASP A 178 11.98 -16.48 9.61
C ASP A 178 11.40 -15.29 10.41
N ARG A 179 10.18 -14.86 10.03
CA ARG A 179 9.47 -13.75 10.66
C ARG A 179 8.09 -14.15 11.13
N THR A 180 7.73 -13.65 12.30
CA THR A 180 6.39 -13.81 12.87
C THR A 180 5.78 -12.44 13.18
N TYR A 181 4.58 -12.22 12.66
CA TYR A 181 3.76 -11.05 12.95
C TYR A 181 2.66 -11.44 13.93
N ILE A 182 2.58 -10.76 15.07
CA ILE A 182 1.56 -11.01 16.09
C ILE A 182 0.76 -9.73 16.31
N PHE A 183 -0.52 -9.79 15.97
CA PHE A 183 -1.52 -8.81 16.36
C PHE A 183 -2.23 -9.29 17.63
N ARG A 184 -2.20 -8.48 18.69
CA ARG A 184 -2.83 -8.80 19.97
C ARG A 184 -3.86 -7.76 20.36
N GLY A 185 -5.10 -8.21 20.57
CA GLY A 185 -6.18 -7.41 21.12
C GLY A 185 -6.19 -7.46 22.64
N GLN A 186 -5.99 -6.33 23.31
CA GLN A 186 -6.06 -6.20 24.76
C GLN A 186 -7.18 -5.22 25.14
N GLY A 187 -8.39 -5.74 25.27
CA GLY A 187 -9.59 -4.97 25.61
C GLY A 187 -9.89 -3.90 24.56
N ARG A 188 -9.53 -2.64 24.85
CA ARG A 188 -9.74 -1.48 23.95
C ARG A 188 -8.48 -1.06 23.18
N SER A 189 -7.36 -1.73 23.41
CA SER A 189 -6.08 -1.43 22.77
C SER A 189 -5.62 -2.60 21.93
N ALA A 190 -4.77 -2.33 20.94
CA ALA A 190 -4.13 -3.37 20.16
C ALA A 190 -2.61 -3.22 20.23
N SER A 191 -1.87 -4.30 20.06
CA SER A 191 -0.43 -4.24 19.83
C SER A 191 -0.07 -5.08 18.62
N LEU A 192 0.78 -4.50 17.75
CA LEU A 192 1.39 -5.18 16.63
C LEU A 192 2.83 -5.49 16.99
N VAL A 193 3.21 -6.74 16.88
CA VAL A 193 4.53 -7.23 17.19
C VAL A 193 5.12 -7.87 15.95
N GLU A 194 6.34 -7.48 15.59
CA GLU A 194 7.15 -8.16 14.59
C GLU A 194 8.31 -8.86 15.28
N LEU A 195 8.45 -10.15 15.03
CA LEU A 195 9.53 -10.99 15.54
C LEU A 195 10.45 -11.35 14.39
N ASP A 196 11.73 -11.02 14.55
CA ASP A 196 12.80 -11.51 13.70
C ASP A 196 13.52 -12.63 14.45
N HIS A 197 13.28 -13.87 14.02
CA HIS A 197 13.80 -15.06 14.69
C HIS A 197 15.30 -15.24 14.46
N GLU A 198 15.83 -14.75 13.34
CA GLU A 198 17.25 -14.85 13.00
C GLU A 198 18.08 -13.84 13.79
N ALA A 199 17.61 -12.59 13.86
CA ALA A 199 18.24 -11.55 14.66
C ALA A 199 17.95 -11.68 16.17
N GLY A 200 16.92 -12.46 16.54
CA GLY A 200 16.44 -12.56 17.92
C GLY A 200 15.90 -11.22 18.43
N THR A 201 15.26 -10.43 17.56
CA THR A 201 14.70 -9.12 17.91
C THR A 201 13.19 -9.11 17.85
N ALA A 202 12.57 -8.32 18.73
CA ALA A 202 11.14 -8.07 18.75
C ALA A 202 10.92 -6.57 18.62
N TRP A 203 10.13 -6.18 17.64
CA TRP A 203 9.60 -4.83 17.51
C TRP A 203 8.13 -4.84 17.94
N CYS A 204 7.71 -3.85 18.73
CA CYS A 204 6.36 -3.78 19.27
C CYS A 204 5.81 -2.36 19.14
N GLU A 205 4.75 -2.20 18.35
CA GLU A 205 3.96 -0.98 18.29
C GLU A 205 2.65 -1.19 19.02
N ARG A 206 2.38 -0.34 20.01
CA ARG A 206 1.09 -0.33 20.69
C ARG A 206 0.19 0.71 20.05
N VAL A 207 -0.97 0.26 19.60
CA VAL A 207 -2.03 1.12 19.10
C VAL A 207 -2.98 1.39 20.26
N GLU A 208 -2.76 2.53 20.92
CA GLU A 208 -3.63 3.03 21.99
C GLU A 208 -4.74 3.92 21.41
N PRO A 209 -5.92 3.96 22.06
CA PRO A 209 -6.92 4.97 21.75
C PRO A 209 -6.31 6.37 21.98
N ALA A 210 -6.31 7.22 20.94
CA ALA A 210 -5.79 8.57 20.98
C ALA A 210 -6.28 9.33 22.22
N ALA A 211 -5.36 9.90 22.98
CA ALA A 211 -5.69 10.92 23.96
C ALA A 211 -6.26 12.15 23.23
N PRO A 212 -7.32 12.80 23.75
CA PRO A 212 -7.86 14.01 23.14
C PRO A 212 -6.77 15.09 23.12
N GLY A 213 -6.38 15.53 21.92
CA GLY A 213 -5.38 16.58 21.71
C GLY A 213 -3.99 16.11 21.26
N ALA A 214 -3.80 14.84 20.90
CA ALA A 214 -2.54 14.40 20.28
C ALA A 214 -2.37 15.03 18.88
N GLU A 215 -1.38 15.91 18.73
CA GLU A 215 -0.99 16.48 17.44
C GLU A 215 -0.15 15.45 16.66
N CYS A 216 -0.53 15.16 15.41
CA CYS A 216 0.34 14.40 14.53
C CYS A 216 1.52 15.29 14.10
N PRO A 217 2.77 14.80 14.21
CA PRO A 217 3.93 15.56 13.79
C PRO A 217 3.84 15.89 12.29
N ALA A 218 4.25 17.11 11.94
CA ALA A 218 4.31 17.51 10.55
C ALA A 218 5.32 16.64 9.76
N PRO A 219 5.06 16.33 8.48
CA PRO A 219 6.00 15.60 7.64
C PRO A 219 7.32 16.37 7.48
N SER A 220 8.44 15.65 7.47
CA SER A 220 9.76 16.27 7.32
C SER A 220 9.90 16.93 5.93
N ALA A 221 10.60 18.06 5.86
CA ALA A 221 10.82 18.78 4.60
C ALA A 221 11.49 17.90 3.52
N ARG A 222 12.39 17.01 3.94
CA ARG A 222 13.04 16.02 3.06
C ARG A 222 12.02 15.03 2.47
N ALA A 223 11.12 14.49 3.29
CA ALA A 223 10.09 13.56 2.82
C ALA A 223 9.11 14.24 1.85
N LEU A 224 8.75 15.50 2.10
CA LEU A 224 7.96 16.32 1.18
C LEU A 224 8.67 16.50 -0.16
N GLN A 225 9.95 16.89 -0.14
CA GLN A 225 10.74 17.10 -1.34
C GLN A 225 10.89 15.82 -2.17
N GLN A 226 11.09 14.66 -1.51
CA GLN A 226 11.15 13.37 -2.20
C GLN A 226 9.84 13.02 -2.91
N ARG A 227 8.69 13.25 -2.25
CA ARG A 227 7.37 13.01 -2.85
C ARG A 227 7.10 13.94 -4.04
N LEU A 228 7.46 15.22 -3.91
CA LEU A 228 7.32 16.20 -5.00
C LEU A 228 8.27 15.91 -6.17
N ALA A 229 9.41 15.26 -5.92
CA ALA A 229 10.39 14.91 -6.94
C ALA A 229 10.12 13.56 -7.64
N ALA A 230 9.21 12.75 -7.11
CA ALA A 230 8.88 11.43 -7.63
C ALA A 230 7.66 11.46 -8.57
N PRO A 231 7.58 10.57 -9.57
CA PRO A 231 6.37 10.40 -10.37
C PRO A 231 5.22 9.88 -9.49
N ILE A 232 4.01 10.36 -9.73
CA ILE A 232 2.83 9.90 -8.99
C ILE A 232 2.28 8.70 -9.74
N SER A 233 2.30 7.52 -9.13
CA SER A 233 1.75 6.30 -9.74
C SER A 233 0.65 5.72 -8.87
N ILE A 234 -0.43 5.27 -9.51
CA ILE A 234 -1.49 4.48 -8.90
C ILE A 234 -1.65 3.18 -9.66
N ASN A 235 -1.79 2.08 -8.92
CA ASN A 235 -2.23 0.81 -9.47
C ASN A 235 -3.49 0.37 -8.76
N TYR A 236 -4.47 -0.06 -9.53
CA TYR A 236 -5.67 -0.66 -8.96
C TYR A 236 -6.19 -1.75 -9.89
N LEU A 237 -6.87 -2.71 -9.26
CA LEU A 237 -7.65 -3.72 -9.96
C LEU A 237 -9.01 -3.12 -10.32
N ASP A 238 -9.35 -3.09 -11.60
CA ASP A 238 -10.70 -2.74 -12.05
C ASP A 238 -11.60 -3.98 -11.88
N THR A 239 -12.53 -3.89 -10.93
CA THR A 239 -13.42 -5.00 -10.56
C THR A 239 -14.75 -4.98 -11.29
N ASP A 240 -15.11 -3.88 -11.96
CA ASP A 240 -16.47 -3.67 -12.47
C ASP A 240 -16.77 -4.53 -13.71
N LYS A 241 -15.72 -4.92 -14.43
CA LYS A 241 -15.83 -5.71 -15.67
C LYS A 241 -15.59 -7.21 -15.44
N ILE A 242 -15.27 -7.62 -14.22
CA ILE A 242 -14.93 -9.01 -13.92
C ILE A 242 -16.17 -9.88 -14.09
N SER A 243 -16.01 -10.99 -14.82
CA SER A 243 -17.08 -11.97 -15.00
C SER A 243 -16.58 -13.37 -14.67
N PHE A 244 -17.40 -14.14 -13.97
CA PHE A 244 -17.09 -15.52 -13.60
C PHE A 244 -17.80 -16.49 -14.54
N GLU A 245 -17.03 -17.34 -15.19
CA GLU A 245 -17.55 -18.41 -16.02
C GLU A 245 -17.12 -19.76 -15.45
N ARG A 246 -18.04 -20.72 -15.41
CA ARG A 246 -17.70 -22.07 -14.98
C ARG A 246 -16.88 -22.76 -16.06
N ASN A 247 -15.71 -23.29 -15.69
CA ASN A 247 -14.90 -24.07 -16.61
C ASN A 247 -15.62 -25.37 -16.97
N LYS A 248 -15.52 -25.78 -18.23
CA LYS A 248 -16.13 -27.02 -18.73
C LYS A 248 -15.04 -27.99 -19.17
N SER A 249 -15.16 -29.25 -18.76
CA SER A 249 -14.31 -30.37 -19.18
C SER A 249 -15.12 -31.36 -20.01
N GLY A 250 -14.49 -31.97 -21.03
CA GLY A 250 -15.14 -32.94 -21.91
C GLY A 250 -14.44 -33.10 -23.26
N ILE A 251 -14.49 -34.32 -23.80
CA ILE A 251 -13.95 -34.66 -25.11
C ILE A 251 -15.15 -34.80 -26.07
N TRP A 252 -15.09 -34.17 -27.25
CA TRP A 252 -16.10 -34.28 -28.31
C TRP A 252 -17.53 -33.85 -27.92
N GLY A 253 -17.78 -32.54 -27.74
CA GLY A 253 -19.14 -31.97 -27.69
C GLY A 253 -19.94 -32.18 -26.39
N TRP A 254 -19.60 -33.19 -25.59
CA TRP A 254 -20.15 -33.41 -24.26
C TRP A 254 -19.39 -32.56 -23.24
N ARG A 255 -19.77 -31.30 -23.07
CA ARG A 255 -19.15 -30.39 -22.10
C ARG A 255 -19.87 -30.51 -20.75
N GLN A 256 -19.20 -31.08 -19.75
CA GLN A 256 -19.65 -31.06 -18.36
C GLN A 256 -18.91 -29.97 -17.58
N ASP A 257 -19.52 -29.56 -16.48
CA ASP A 257 -18.96 -28.62 -15.54
C ASP A 257 -17.71 -29.21 -14.87
N LYS A 258 -16.60 -28.47 -14.93
CA LYS A 258 -15.29 -28.91 -14.42
C LYS A 258 -15.28 -28.84 -12.90
N THR A 259 -15.04 -29.98 -12.27
CA THR A 259 -14.71 -30.10 -10.85
C THR A 259 -13.32 -30.70 -10.71
N GLU A 260 -12.54 -30.21 -9.75
CA GLU A 260 -11.21 -30.72 -9.45
C GLU A 260 -11.04 -30.84 -7.92
N PRO A 261 -10.51 -31.98 -7.42
CA PRO A 261 -10.17 -32.11 -6.01
C PRO A 261 -8.90 -31.31 -5.69
N VAL A 262 -8.96 -30.48 -4.64
CA VAL A 262 -7.82 -29.73 -4.10
C VAL A 262 -7.74 -30.00 -2.61
N ASN A 263 -6.61 -30.52 -2.12
CA ASN A 263 -6.41 -30.92 -0.71
C ASN A 263 -7.54 -31.79 -0.13
N GLY A 264 -8.11 -32.68 -0.96
CA GLY A 264 -9.22 -33.56 -0.55
C GLY A 264 -10.61 -32.94 -0.60
N TYR A 265 -10.74 -31.67 -1.00
CA TYR A 265 -12.02 -30.98 -1.20
C TYR A 265 -12.39 -30.91 -2.68
N GLU A 266 -13.61 -31.33 -3.03
CA GLU A 266 -14.15 -31.19 -4.37
C GLU A 266 -14.48 -29.73 -4.69
N CYS A 267 -13.70 -29.12 -5.59
CA CYS A 267 -13.85 -27.71 -5.92
C CYS A 267 -14.47 -27.52 -7.31
N LYS A 268 -15.42 -26.58 -7.40
CA LYS A 268 -15.95 -26.09 -8.68
C LYS A 268 -14.94 -25.12 -9.27
N VAL A 269 -14.55 -25.34 -10.53
CA VAL A 269 -13.51 -24.52 -11.18
C VAL A 269 -14.16 -23.38 -11.97
N PHE A 270 -13.80 -22.14 -11.63
CA PHE A 270 -14.26 -20.92 -12.28
C PHE A 270 -13.10 -20.19 -12.95
N SER A 271 -13.40 -19.55 -14.07
CA SER A 271 -12.56 -18.57 -14.74
C SER A 271 -13.06 -17.18 -14.41
N ALA A 272 -12.21 -16.33 -13.83
CA ALA A 272 -12.45 -14.90 -13.73
C ALA A 272 -11.87 -14.21 -14.98
N ASN A 273 -12.76 -13.79 -15.88
CA ASN A 273 -12.41 -13.11 -17.12
C ASN A 273 -12.44 -11.58 -16.92
N ASN A 274 -11.70 -10.85 -17.76
CA ASN A 274 -11.63 -9.38 -17.76
C ASN A 274 -11.14 -8.78 -16.44
N VAL A 275 -10.19 -9.43 -15.79
CA VAL A 275 -9.48 -8.82 -14.66
C VAL A 275 -8.48 -7.83 -15.25
N GLU A 276 -8.69 -6.53 -15.04
CA GLU A 276 -7.84 -5.47 -15.57
C GLU A 276 -7.03 -4.84 -14.43
N LEU A 277 -5.71 -4.97 -14.48
CA LEU A 277 -4.80 -4.18 -13.66
C LEU A 277 -4.53 -2.87 -14.39
N VAL A 278 -4.96 -1.76 -13.80
CA VAL A 278 -4.79 -0.42 -14.37
C VAL A 278 -3.69 0.29 -13.59
N SER A 279 -2.60 0.61 -14.29
CA SER A 279 -1.51 1.44 -13.81
C SER A 279 -1.61 2.81 -14.45
N LYS A 280 -1.79 3.86 -13.65
CA LYS A 280 -1.76 5.25 -14.12
C LYS A 280 -0.57 5.97 -13.50
N THR A 281 0.23 6.63 -14.32
CA THR A 281 1.37 7.43 -13.87
C THR A 281 1.22 8.87 -14.35
N ARG A 282 1.44 9.82 -13.43
CA ARG A 282 1.41 11.27 -13.66
C ARG A 282 2.81 11.85 -13.45
N THR A 283 3.22 12.68 -14.40
CA THR A 283 4.57 13.28 -14.43
C THR A 283 4.55 14.77 -14.76
N GLU A 284 3.37 15.39 -14.88
CA GLU A 284 3.26 16.78 -15.28
C GLU A 284 4.04 17.72 -14.36
N HIS A 285 4.11 17.42 -13.05
CA HIS A 285 4.83 18.19 -12.03
C HIS A 285 6.34 18.07 -12.08
N LEU A 286 6.87 17.11 -12.85
CA LEU A 286 8.31 16.88 -13.02
C LEU A 286 8.88 17.70 -14.20
N ASP A 287 10.12 18.16 -14.03
CA ASP A 287 10.88 18.84 -15.09
C ASP A 287 11.15 17.92 -16.28
N LYS A 288 11.27 18.49 -17.49
CA LYS A 288 11.44 17.75 -18.75
C LYS A 288 12.61 16.75 -18.72
N ALA A 289 13.70 17.07 -18.02
CA ALA A 289 14.86 16.18 -17.84
C ALA A 289 14.56 14.95 -16.96
N ARG A 290 13.61 15.04 -16.02
CA ARG A 290 13.18 13.93 -15.15
C ARG A 290 12.07 13.09 -15.78
N ARG A 291 11.41 13.59 -16.82
CA ARG A 291 10.40 12.84 -17.61
C ARG A 291 11.02 11.75 -18.48
N SER A 292 12.29 11.88 -18.87
CA SER A 292 12.96 10.93 -19.79
C SER A 292 13.59 9.72 -19.11
N SER A 293 13.45 9.56 -17.79
CA SER A 293 13.89 8.35 -17.09
C SER A 293 12.69 7.49 -16.69
N PRO A 294 12.07 6.75 -17.60
CA PRO A 294 11.20 5.65 -17.22
C PRO A 294 12.12 4.50 -16.78
N ARG A 295 12.73 4.59 -15.59
CA ARG A 295 13.07 3.34 -14.90
C ARG A 295 11.75 2.78 -14.40
N ALA A 296 11.07 2.07 -15.29
CA ALA A 296 10.00 1.18 -14.90
C ALA A 296 10.56 0.28 -13.77
N PRO A 297 9.80 0.04 -12.69
CA PRO A 297 10.23 -0.88 -11.63
C PRO A 297 10.46 -2.31 -12.15
N LEU A 298 10.06 -2.60 -13.39
CA LEU A 298 10.22 -3.88 -14.08
C LEU A 298 11.32 -3.90 -15.15
N ALA A 299 12.05 -2.80 -15.35
CA ALA A 299 13.19 -2.80 -16.27
C ALA A 299 14.28 -3.80 -15.84
N GLY A 300 14.38 -4.09 -14.54
CA GLY A 300 15.29 -5.10 -13.99
C GLY A 300 14.94 -6.54 -14.36
N LEU A 301 13.67 -6.84 -14.65
CA LEU A 301 13.22 -8.19 -15.03
C LEU A 301 13.26 -8.40 -16.56
N LEU A 302 13.06 -7.33 -17.33
CA LEU A 302 13.07 -7.35 -18.81
C LEU A 302 14.48 -7.24 -19.42
N ALA A 303 15.47 -6.75 -18.68
CA ALA A 303 16.86 -6.70 -19.15
C ALA A 303 17.55 -8.08 -19.27
N LEU A 304 16.88 -9.16 -18.87
CA LEU A 304 17.36 -10.54 -19.01
C LEU A 304 17.07 -11.17 -20.39
N ALA A 305 16.32 -10.48 -21.27
CA ALA A 305 15.94 -11.01 -22.57
C ALA A 305 16.71 -10.42 -23.77
N ASP A 306 17.41 -9.29 -23.59
CA ASP A 306 18.22 -8.66 -24.65
C ASP A 306 19.71 -8.65 -24.27
N SER A 307 20.35 -9.83 -24.36
CA SER A 307 21.80 -9.88 -24.53
C SER A 307 22.08 -9.62 -26.01
N ASP A 308 22.44 -8.38 -26.35
CA ASP A 308 23.36 -7.97 -27.42
C ASP A 308 22.94 -6.62 -28.02
N THR A 309 23.55 -5.53 -27.55
CA THR A 309 24.10 -4.49 -28.44
C THR A 309 24.94 -3.49 -27.65
N SER A 310 26.19 -3.39 -28.08
CA SER A 310 27.24 -2.51 -27.59
C SER A 310 27.12 -1.07 -28.13
N ALA A 311 27.61 -0.13 -27.31
CA ALA A 311 28.21 1.18 -27.65
C ALA A 311 27.32 2.45 -27.64
N PRO A 312 27.90 3.67 -27.53
CA PRO A 312 29.14 4.09 -26.84
C PRO A 312 28.92 5.23 -25.83
N SER A 313 29.91 5.39 -24.95
CA SER A 313 30.14 6.47 -23.99
C SER A 313 30.58 7.79 -24.66
N THR A 314 30.07 8.94 -24.19
CA THR A 314 30.71 10.29 -24.30
C THR A 314 29.95 11.34 -23.45
N PRO A 315 30.54 12.52 -23.11
CA PRO A 315 31.19 12.74 -21.81
C PRO A 315 30.56 13.84 -20.93
N LEU A 316 31.08 13.94 -19.71
CA LEU A 316 30.97 15.01 -18.71
C LEU A 316 30.76 16.44 -19.27
N LEU A 317 29.77 17.14 -18.73
CA LEU A 317 29.67 18.61 -18.77
C LEU A 317 29.35 19.20 -17.39
N THR A 318 29.90 20.39 -17.20
CA THR A 318 30.20 21.18 -16.00
C THR A 318 28.99 21.73 -15.22
N PRO A 319 29.18 22.18 -13.96
CA PRO A 319 28.11 22.71 -13.13
C PRO A 319 27.77 24.15 -13.53
N GLU A 320 26.72 24.33 -14.33
CA GLU A 320 26.10 25.64 -14.47
C GLU A 320 25.07 25.86 -13.35
N THR A 321 25.18 27.03 -12.74
CA THR A 321 24.40 27.50 -11.60
C THR A 321 22.96 27.74 -12.05
N GLU A 322 22.07 26.76 -11.91
CA GLU A 322 20.64 26.97 -12.16
C GLU A 322 19.91 27.41 -10.87
N GLU A 323 19.30 28.60 -10.95
CA GLU A 323 18.38 29.16 -9.95
C GLU A 323 17.21 28.21 -9.62
N PRO A 324 16.60 28.30 -8.43
CA PRO A 324 15.41 27.51 -8.08
C PRO A 324 14.28 27.74 -9.10
N PRO A 325 13.44 26.73 -9.38
CA PRO A 325 12.40 26.85 -10.40
C PRO A 325 11.46 28.00 -10.04
N ARG A 326 11.49 29.06 -10.86
CA ARG A 326 10.54 30.17 -10.77
C ARG A 326 9.13 29.62 -11.00
N SER A 327 8.21 29.99 -10.11
CA SER A 327 6.78 29.80 -10.30
C SER A 327 6.39 30.33 -11.69
N ARG A 328 5.98 29.43 -12.58
CA ARG A 328 5.48 29.83 -13.90
C ARG A 328 4.22 30.67 -13.70
N SER A 329 4.13 31.77 -14.47
CA SER A 329 3.11 32.79 -14.30
C SER A 329 1.70 32.26 -14.55
N ARG A 330 0.71 32.97 -14.00
CA ARG A 330 -0.74 32.76 -14.10
C ARG A 330 -1.26 32.58 -15.55
N GLU A 331 -0.44 32.90 -16.54
CA GLU A 331 -0.80 32.92 -17.97
C GLU A 331 -0.74 31.54 -18.67
N GLU A 332 -0.13 30.49 -18.06
CA GLU A 332 -0.17 29.11 -18.59
C GLU A 332 -1.32 28.24 -18.02
N LEU A 333 -2.21 28.82 -17.21
CA LEU A 333 -3.40 28.12 -16.69
C LEU A 333 -4.48 28.06 -17.78
N ASN A 334 -4.97 26.85 -18.09
CA ASN A 334 -6.17 26.67 -18.90
C ASN A 334 -7.36 27.31 -18.17
N VAL A 335 -7.73 28.54 -18.54
CA VAL A 335 -8.83 29.27 -17.92
C VAL A 335 -10.17 28.68 -18.37
N VAL A 336 -10.60 27.63 -17.69
CA VAL A 336 -11.95 27.09 -17.79
C VAL A 336 -12.91 28.11 -17.17
N SER A 337 -13.98 28.48 -17.87
CA SER A 337 -15.00 29.36 -17.31
C SER A 337 -15.85 28.64 -16.27
N TRP A 338 -16.42 29.36 -15.30
CA TRP A 338 -17.34 28.74 -14.34
C TRP A 338 -18.56 28.13 -15.04
N GLU A 339 -19.04 28.74 -16.13
CA GLU A 339 -20.16 28.22 -16.95
C GLU A 339 -19.83 26.83 -17.48
N GLU A 340 -18.66 26.67 -18.12
CA GLU A 340 -18.17 25.40 -18.64
C GLU A 340 -17.96 24.37 -17.50
N TYR A 341 -17.41 24.81 -16.37
CA TYR A 341 -17.14 23.92 -15.23
C TYR A 341 -18.43 23.34 -14.62
N PHE A 342 -19.42 24.19 -14.37
CA PHE A 342 -20.66 23.80 -13.68
C PHE A 342 -21.76 23.30 -14.62
N SER A 343 -21.62 23.46 -15.95
CA SER A 343 -22.58 23.02 -16.99
C SER A 343 -23.00 21.55 -16.91
N GLY A 344 -22.21 20.70 -16.26
CA GLY A 344 -22.45 19.25 -16.17
C GLY A 344 -22.13 18.48 -17.46
N GLU A 345 -21.82 19.15 -18.56
CA GLU A 345 -21.42 18.53 -19.83
C GLU A 345 -19.97 18.04 -19.78
N ALA A 346 -19.67 16.88 -20.37
CA ALA A 346 -18.31 16.33 -20.36
C ALA A 346 -17.30 17.33 -20.94
N MET A 347 -16.24 17.63 -20.18
CA MET A 347 -15.20 18.58 -20.57
C MET A 347 -13.93 17.80 -20.94
N GLU A 348 -13.32 18.14 -22.07
CA GLU A 348 -12.06 17.50 -22.52
C GLU A 348 -10.82 18.06 -21.79
N ARG A 349 -10.93 19.27 -21.24
CA ARG A 349 -9.83 19.98 -20.56
C ARG A 349 -9.98 19.82 -19.05
N ASP A 350 -8.87 19.72 -18.31
CA ASP A 350 -8.91 19.70 -16.84
C ASP A 350 -8.66 21.10 -16.25
N ILE A 351 -9.08 21.30 -15.00
CA ILE A 351 -8.84 22.52 -14.22
C ILE A 351 -7.42 22.51 -13.64
N GLY A 352 -6.78 23.68 -13.60
CA GLY A 352 -5.40 23.81 -13.11
C GLY A 352 -4.36 23.39 -14.14
N ARG A 353 -3.35 22.62 -13.70
CA ARG A 353 -2.26 22.16 -14.57
C ARG A 353 -2.75 21.01 -15.46
N PRO A 354 -2.53 21.05 -16.79
CA PRO A 354 -2.91 19.94 -17.66
C PRO A 354 -2.19 18.66 -17.23
N LYS A 355 -2.95 17.58 -17.05
CA LYS A 355 -2.44 16.31 -16.54
C LYS A 355 -1.75 15.52 -17.67
N GLU A 356 -0.52 15.10 -17.43
CA GLU A 356 0.23 14.21 -18.34
C GLU A 356 0.13 12.79 -17.78
N ILE A 357 -0.96 12.09 -18.12
CA ILE A 357 -1.27 10.74 -17.62
C ILE A 357 -0.83 9.70 -18.64
N THR A 358 0.00 8.76 -18.21
CA THR A 358 0.24 7.51 -18.94
C THR A 358 -0.57 6.40 -18.27
N GLU A 359 -1.41 5.73 -19.06
CA GLU A 359 -2.22 4.61 -18.59
C GLU A 359 -1.76 3.31 -19.26
N LYS A 360 -1.46 2.31 -18.45
CA LYS A 360 -1.15 0.96 -18.88
C LYS A 360 -2.20 0.02 -18.28
N VAL A 361 -2.97 -0.61 -19.15
CA VAL A 361 -3.96 -1.61 -18.77
C VAL A 361 -3.42 -2.99 -19.10
N GLN A 362 -3.28 -3.84 -18.10
CA GLN A 362 -2.93 -5.24 -18.28
C GLN A 362 -4.16 -6.10 -17.96
N LYS A 363 -4.59 -6.89 -18.95
CA LYS A 363 -5.72 -7.79 -18.79
C LYS A 363 -5.21 -9.20 -18.57
N PHE A 364 -5.71 -9.85 -17.54
CA PHE A 364 -5.39 -11.24 -17.27
C PHE A 364 -6.66 -12.03 -16.91
N LYS A 365 -6.53 -13.35 -16.96
CA LYS A 365 -7.60 -14.29 -16.67
C LYS A 365 -7.18 -15.14 -15.48
N ALA A 366 -7.83 -14.97 -14.34
CA ALA A 366 -7.55 -15.80 -13.16
C ALA A 366 -8.42 -17.07 -13.16
N THR A 367 -7.93 -18.12 -12.52
CA THR A 367 -8.70 -19.34 -12.27
C THR A 367 -8.90 -19.52 -10.77
N LEU A 368 -10.12 -19.87 -10.37
CA LEU A 368 -10.54 -20.02 -8.98
C LEU A 368 -11.13 -21.41 -8.78
N TRP A 369 -10.80 -22.01 -7.65
CA TRP A 369 -11.37 -23.28 -7.20
C TRP A 369 -12.18 -23.00 -5.95
N LEU A 370 -13.50 -23.05 -6.08
CA LEU A 370 -14.44 -22.72 -5.01
C LEU A 370 -15.06 -23.99 -4.43
N CYS A 371 -15.03 -24.12 -3.11
CA CYS A 371 -15.67 -25.20 -2.37
C CYS A 371 -16.80 -24.65 -1.50
N GLU A 372 -18.01 -25.21 -1.62
CA GLU A 372 -19.17 -24.79 -0.80
C GLU A 372 -19.07 -25.35 0.62
N ASP A 373 -18.65 -26.62 0.76
CA ASP A 373 -18.51 -27.30 2.04
C ASP A 373 -17.07 -27.21 2.57
N TYR A 374 -16.55 -25.99 2.67
CA TYR A 374 -15.22 -25.75 3.23
C TYR A 374 -15.30 -25.45 4.73
N PRO A 375 -14.38 -25.96 5.58
CA PRO A 375 -14.47 -25.74 7.03
C PRO A 375 -14.25 -24.29 7.48
N LEU A 376 -13.79 -23.41 6.57
CA LEU A 376 -13.67 -21.99 6.82
C LEU A 376 -14.71 -21.20 6.02
N GLU A 377 -15.32 -20.23 6.70
CA GLU A 377 -16.27 -19.31 6.08
C GLU A 377 -15.65 -17.93 5.88
N LEU A 378 -15.73 -17.45 4.64
CA LEU A 378 -15.12 -16.18 4.23
C LEU A 378 -15.73 -14.99 4.99
N GLN A 379 -17.06 -14.95 5.12
CA GLN A 379 -17.79 -13.85 5.75
C GLN A 379 -17.61 -13.79 7.27
N GLU A 380 -17.60 -14.94 7.95
CA GLU A 380 -17.54 -14.98 9.42
C GLU A 380 -16.10 -14.89 9.96
N GLN A 381 -15.14 -15.57 9.32
CA GLN A 381 -13.79 -15.73 9.86
C GLN A 381 -12.76 -14.81 9.19
N ILE A 382 -12.85 -14.61 7.88
CA ILE A 382 -11.81 -13.88 7.12
C ILE A 382 -12.14 -12.38 7.03
N MET A 383 -13.40 -11.99 6.83
CA MET A 383 -13.78 -10.58 6.73
C MET A 383 -13.37 -9.73 7.94
N PRO A 384 -13.50 -10.19 9.20
CA PRO A 384 -13.04 -9.40 10.36
C PRO A 384 -11.53 -9.14 10.34
N ILE A 385 -10.74 -10.09 9.81
CA ILE A 385 -9.29 -9.93 9.64
C ILE A 385 -9.02 -8.94 8.50
N LEU A 386 -9.73 -9.04 7.38
CA LEU A 386 -9.61 -8.07 6.29
C LEU A 386 -10.04 -6.66 6.70
N ASP A 387 -11.08 -6.52 7.52
CA ASP A 387 -11.53 -5.26 8.12
C ASP A 387 -10.42 -4.65 9.00
N LEU A 388 -9.78 -5.48 9.81
CA LEU A 388 -8.65 -5.08 10.63
C LEU A 388 -7.47 -4.61 9.78
N MET A 389 -7.11 -5.40 8.75
CA MET A 389 -6.02 -5.08 7.84
C MET A 389 -6.32 -3.81 7.02
N ALA A 390 -7.57 -3.62 6.58
CA ALA A 390 -8.01 -2.42 5.88
C ALA A 390 -7.93 -1.17 6.78
N ALA A 391 -8.30 -1.29 8.05
CA ALA A 391 -8.29 -0.17 9.00
C ALA A 391 -6.88 0.22 9.46
N ILE A 392 -5.98 -0.75 9.66
CA ILE A 392 -4.64 -0.49 10.23
C ILE A 392 -3.61 -0.28 9.12
N SER A 393 -3.65 -1.09 8.05
CA SER A 393 -2.59 -1.18 7.04
C SER A 393 -2.84 -0.32 5.80
N SER A 394 -3.85 -0.68 4.98
CA SER A 394 -3.90 -0.23 3.59
C SER A 394 -5.31 -0.13 3.00
N PRO A 395 -5.57 0.87 2.12
CA PRO A 395 -6.77 0.90 1.28
C PRO A 395 -6.87 -0.27 0.28
N HIS A 396 -5.77 -0.99 -0.01
CA HIS A 396 -5.82 -2.17 -0.88
C HIS A 396 -6.64 -3.32 -0.29
N PHE A 397 -6.59 -3.52 1.03
CA PHE A 397 -7.40 -4.54 1.70
C PHE A 397 -8.89 -4.18 1.69
N ALA A 398 -9.23 -2.88 1.69
CA ALA A 398 -10.60 -2.44 1.50
C ALA A 398 -11.12 -2.84 0.11
N LYS A 399 -10.32 -2.59 -0.95
CA LYS A 399 -10.68 -3.02 -2.32
C LYS A 399 -10.78 -4.54 -2.47
N LEU A 400 -9.86 -5.28 -1.83
CA LEU A 400 -9.92 -6.75 -1.83
C LEU A 400 -11.17 -7.26 -1.12
N LYS A 401 -11.50 -6.68 0.03
CA LYS A 401 -12.75 -6.98 0.76
C LYS A 401 -13.96 -6.71 -0.13
N ASP A 402 -14.02 -5.55 -0.76
CA ASP A 402 -15.11 -5.15 -1.65
C ASP A 402 -15.27 -6.12 -2.83
N PHE A 403 -14.15 -6.54 -3.43
CA PHE A 403 -14.11 -7.56 -4.48
C PHE A 403 -14.72 -8.89 -4.01
N ILE A 404 -14.31 -9.36 -2.83
CA ILE A 404 -14.81 -10.60 -2.26
C ILE A 404 -16.31 -10.51 -1.94
N GLN A 405 -16.78 -9.35 -1.45
CA GLN A 405 -18.18 -9.15 -1.05
C GLN A 405 -19.14 -9.01 -2.24
N MET A 406 -18.72 -8.36 -3.31
CA MET A 406 -19.65 -7.96 -4.39
C MET A 406 -19.70 -8.95 -5.56
N GLN A 407 -18.69 -9.78 -5.76
CA GLN A 407 -18.50 -10.45 -7.05
C GLN A 407 -18.12 -11.94 -6.96
N LEU A 408 -17.71 -12.46 -5.79
CA LEU A 408 -17.30 -13.87 -5.69
C LEU A 408 -18.52 -14.81 -5.75
N PRO A 409 -18.50 -15.87 -6.59
CA PRO A 409 -19.50 -16.93 -6.52
C PRO A 409 -19.48 -17.63 -5.15
N ALA A 410 -20.58 -18.30 -4.79
CA ALA A 410 -20.71 -18.97 -3.49
C ALA A 410 -19.62 -20.04 -3.28
N GLY A 411 -19.03 -20.04 -2.08
CA GLY A 411 -17.99 -20.97 -1.65
C GLY A 411 -16.68 -20.27 -1.25
N PHE A 412 -15.81 -21.02 -0.57
CA PHE A 412 -14.48 -20.56 -0.18
C PHE A 412 -13.47 -20.82 -1.30
N PRO A 413 -12.59 -19.86 -1.64
CA PRO A 413 -11.54 -20.03 -2.64
C PRO A 413 -10.37 -20.86 -2.11
N VAL A 414 -10.48 -22.19 -2.21
CA VAL A 414 -9.46 -23.14 -1.75
C VAL A 414 -8.16 -22.99 -2.54
N LYS A 415 -8.25 -22.65 -3.83
CA LYS A 415 -7.09 -22.37 -4.68
C LYS A 415 -7.39 -21.20 -5.63
N ILE A 416 -6.39 -20.37 -5.83
CA ILE A 416 -6.43 -19.19 -6.72
C ILE A 416 -5.18 -19.26 -7.60
N GLU A 417 -5.35 -19.10 -8.91
CA GLU A 417 -4.25 -19.04 -9.86
C GLU A 417 -4.38 -17.77 -10.71
N ILE A 418 -3.41 -16.88 -10.58
CA ILE A 418 -3.38 -15.57 -11.25
C ILE A 418 -2.17 -15.55 -12.18
N PRO A 419 -2.37 -15.45 -13.50
CA PRO A 419 -1.28 -15.19 -14.42
C PRO A 419 -0.89 -13.73 -14.28
N LEU A 420 0.32 -13.49 -13.78
CA LEU A 420 0.83 -12.17 -13.52
C LEU A 420 1.43 -11.56 -14.80
N PHE A 421 2.37 -12.28 -15.44
CA PHE A 421 2.96 -11.93 -16.74
C PHE A 421 3.01 -13.11 -17.70
N HIS A 422 3.38 -12.85 -18.97
CA HIS A 422 3.53 -13.85 -20.05
C HIS A 422 4.31 -15.10 -19.64
N VAL A 423 5.16 -15.00 -18.60
CA VAL A 423 6.03 -16.07 -18.12
C VAL A 423 5.80 -16.52 -16.69
N LEU A 424 4.94 -15.86 -15.90
CA LEU A 424 4.82 -16.13 -14.46
C LEU A 424 3.36 -16.23 -14.02
N ASN A 425 3.05 -17.29 -13.28
CA ASN A 425 1.77 -17.50 -12.62
C ASN A 425 1.98 -17.54 -11.11
N ALA A 426 1.21 -16.75 -10.38
CA ALA A 426 1.06 -16.88 -8.93
C ALA A 426 -0.06 -17.87 -8.62
N ARG A 427 0.21 -18.80 -7.70
CA ARG A 427 -0.75 -19.75 -7.20
C ARG A 427 -0.81 -19.65 -5.68
N ILE A 428 -2.01 -19.51 -5.17
CA ILE A 428 -2.32 -19.46 -3.74
C ILE A 428 -3.20 -20.67 -3.44
N THR A 429 -2.81 -21.47 -2.46
CA THR A 429 -3.60 -22.64 -2.04
C THR A 429 -3.77 -22.63 -0.53
N PHE A 430 -5.00 -22.75 -0.07
CA PHE A 430 -5.33 -22.89 1.35
C PHE A 430 -5.39 -24.38 1.71
N GLY A 431 -4.75 -24.75 2.81
CA GLY A 431 -4.67 -26.13 3.26
C GLY A 431 -4.30 -26.23 4.74
N ASN A 432 -4.12 -27.47 5.21
CA ASN A 432 -3.83 -27.81 6.61
C ASN A 432 -4.73 -27.05 7.61
N ILE A 433 -6.03 -27.04 7.36
CA ILE A 433 -6.99 -26.33 8.18
C ILE A 433 -7.09 -27.02 9.54
N PHE A 434 -7.11 -26.24 10.62
CA PHE A 434 -7.21 -26.72 12.00
C PHE A 434 -6.08 -27.68 12.42
N GLY A 435 -5.01 -27.79 11.62
CA GLY A 435 -3.90 -28.71 11.86
C GLY A 435 -4.24 -30.18 11.58
N THR A 436 -5.21 -30.43 10.68
CA THR A 436 -5.70 -31.78 10.37
C THR A 436 -4.76 -32.59 9.49
N GLU A 437 -4.00 -31.95 8.59
CA GLU A 437 -3.11 -32.63 7.63
C GLU A 437 -1.71 -32.82 8.23
N SER A 438 -1.15 -31.76 8.80
CA SER A 438 0.13 -31.78 9.50
C SER A 438 0.01 -31.11 10.86
N GLY A 439 0.50 -31.80 11.89
CA GLY A 439 0.49 -31.27 13.25
C GLY A 439 1.18 -29.90 13.31
N ALA A 440 0.41 -28.88 13.67
CA ALA A 440 0.90 -27.53 13.84
C ALA A 440 1.23 -27.29 15.32
N ALA A 441 2.34 -26.60 15.60
CA ALA A 441 2.74 -26.26 16.95
C ALA A 441 1.60 -25.48 17.64
N HIS A 442 1.26 -25.89 18.87
CA HIS A 442 0.24 -25.25 19.70
C HIS A 442 -1.19 -25.26 19.12
N VAL A 443 -1.46 -26.11 18.14
CA VAL A 443 -2.80 -26.34 17.57
C VAL A 443 -3.27 -27.73 17.94
N GLN A 444 -4.45 -27.83 18.55
CA GLN A 444 -5.13 -29.10 18.82
C GLN A 444 -6.42 -29.16 18.02
N CYS A 445 -6.53 -30.11 17.10
CA CYS A 445 -7.76 -30.34 16.35
C CYS A 445 -8.79 -31.08 17.22
N ILE A 446 -10.01 -30.57 17.25
CA ILE A 446 -11.19 -31.24 17.80
C ILE A 446 -12.11 -31.58 16.63
N ALA A 447 -12.33 -32.86 16.39
CA ALA A 447 -13.26 -33.34 15.37
C ALA A 447 -14.50 -33.93 16.04
N GLU A 448 -15.64 -33.26 15.91
CA GLU A 448 -16.96 -33.76 16.33
C GLU A 448 -17.78 -34.11 15.08
N GLY A 449 -17.70 -35.37 14.64
CA GLY A 449 -18.44 -35.86 13.48
C GLY A 449 -17.99 -35.19 12.17
N ARG A 450 -18.86 -34.38 11.56
CA ARG A 450 -18.58 -33.61 10.33
C ARG A 450 -18.01 -32.21 10.59
N ARG A 451 -17.96 -31.76 11.85
CA ARG A 451 -17.45 -30.42 12.21
C ARG A 451 -16.04 -30.57 12.78
N ALA A 452 -15.09 -29.89 12.15
CA ALA A 452 -13.74 -29.74 12.66
C ALA A 452 -13.60 -28.34 13.27
N ALA A 453 -12.94 -28.26 14.41
CA ALA A 453 -12.55 -27.03 15.07
C ALA A 453 -11.11 -27.18 15.57
N CYS A 454 -10.44 -26.08 15.90
CA CYS A 454 -9.16 -26.15 16.60
C CYS A 454 -9.20 -25.36 17.91
N VAL A 455 -8.45 -25.86 18.90
CA VAL A 455 -8.07 -25.11 20.08
C VAL A 455 -6.61 -24.68 19.89
N LEU A 456 -6.39 -23.37 20.01
CA LEU A 456 -5.07 -22.77 19.94
C LEU A 456 -4.60 -22.44 21.34
N ASP A 457 -3.34 -22.72 21.68
CA ASP A 457 -2.74 -22.28 22.94
C ASP A 457 -2.54 -20.75 22.95
N ASP A 458 -2.69 -20.10 24.11
CA ASP A 458 -2.40 -18.67 24.26
C ASP A 458 -0.92 -18.38 24.07
N ALA A 459 -0.06 -19.37 24.37
CA ALA A 459 1.38 -19.32 24.16
C ALA A 459 1.77 -19.00 22.69
N CYS A 460 0.90 -19.28 21.72
CA CYS A 460 1.10 -18.88 20.32
C CYS A 460 1.33 -17.37 20.15
N PHE A 461 0.70 -16.56 20.99
CA PHE A 461 0.68 -15.11 20.88
C PHE A 461 1.61 -14.44 21.89
N GLU A 462 2.35 -15.21 22.67
CA GLU A 462 3.32 -14.68 23.63
C GLU A 462 4.70 -14.48 23.00
N LEU A 463 5.39 -13.44 23.47
CA LEU A 463 6.79 -13.21 23.15
C LEU A 463 7.62 -14.24 23.90
N GLY A 464 8.29 -15.15 23.19
CA GLY A 464 9.20 -16.12 23.81
C GLY A 464 10.31 -15.45 24.64
N ARG A 465 10.85 -16.16 25.63
CA ARG A 465 12.01 -15.68 26.40
C ARG A 465 13.25 -15.74 25.52
N GLY A 466 13.72 -14.59 25.03
CA GLY A 466 14.95 -14.52 24.23
C GLY A 466 15.04 -13.35 23.26
N TYR A 467 13.90 -12.74 22.90
CA TYR A 467 13.91 -11.60 21.98
C TYR A 467 14.35 -10.32 22.68
N ARG A 468 15.31 -9.62 22.06
CA ARG A 468 15.72 -8.28 22.46
C ARG A 468 14.77 -7.26 21.84
N ASP A 469 14.49 -6.18 22.56
CA ASP A 469 13.74 -5.07 21.98
C ASP A 469 14.58 -4.42 20.86
N ALA A 470 14.07 -4.43 19.64
CA ALA A 470 14.74 -3.83 18.48
C ALA A 470 14.97 -2.31 18.67
N ALA A 471 14.22 -1.67 19.57
CA ALA A 471 14.37 -0.26 19.91
C ALA A 471 15.32 0.02 21.08
N ALA A 472 15.85 -1.01 21.75
CA ALA A 472 16.80 -0.84 22.85
C ALA A 472 18.21 -0.56 22.34
N PRO A 473 18.95 0.42 22.92
CA PRO A 473 20.34 0.65 22.56
C PRO A 473 21.20 -0.57 22.90
N GLU A 474 21.99 -1.03 21.93
CA GLU A 474 22.97 -2.12 22.08
C GLU A 474 23.83 -1.91 23.35
N PRO A 475 23.93 -2.90 24.26
CA PRO A 475 24.90 -2.83 25.34
C PRO A 475 26.30 -2.90 24.72
N ARG A 476 27.11 -1.85 24.92
CA ARG A 476 28.52 -1.81 24.48
C ARG A 476 29.29 -2.98 25.13
N GLY A 477 29.39 -4.10 24.43
CA GLY A 477 30.43 -5.08 24.67
C GLY A 477 31.76 -4.49 24.21
N GLU A 478 32.79 -4.58 25.05
CA GLU A 478 34.15 -4.15 24.70
C GLU A 478 34.64 -4.98 23.50
N MET A 479 34.62 -4.39 22.31
CA MET A 479 35.34 -4.94 21.15
C MET A 479 36.84 -4.89 21.44
N ASP A 480 37.50 -6.02 21.25
CA ASP A 480 38.91 -6.25 21.51
C ASP A 480 39.79 -5.26 20.70
N HIS A 481 40.87 -4.77 21.32
CA HIS A 481 41.71 -3.72 20.76
C HIS A 481 42.34 -4.14 19.41
N ASP A 482 42.62 -5.43 19.29
CA ASP A 482 43.22 -6.05 18.12
C ASP A 482 42.27 -6.06 16.92
N GLU A 483 40.96 -6.20 17.16
CA GLU A 483 39.94 -6.18 16.10
C GLU A 483 39.75 -4.75 15.54
N ARG A 484 39.91 -3.73 16.39
CA ARG A 484 39.90 -2.32 15.97
C ARG A 484 41.14 -1.96 15.14
N LEU A 485 42.31 -2.47 15.51
CA LEU A 485 43.54 -2.32 14.74
C LEU A 485 43.46 -3.04 13.39
N MET A 486 42.84 -4.23 13.35
CA MET A 486 42.60 -4.98 12.12
C MET A 486 41.65 -4.24 11.17
N HIS A 487 40.54 -3.70 11.70
CA HIS A 487 39.61 -2.88 10.93
C HIS A 487 40.27 -1.61 10.38
N TYR A 488 41.12 -0.95 11.17
CA TYR A 488 41.85 0.24 10.75
C TYR A 488 42.89 -0.06 9.65
N ALA A 489 43.61 -1.18 9.77
CA ALA A 489 44.57 -1.62 8.76
C ALA A 489 43.90 -2.00 7.44
N ILE A 490 42.72 -2.64 7.49
CA ILE A 490 41.92 -2.96 6.29
C ILE A 490 41.44 -1.67 5.61
N GLN A 491 41.00 -0.68 6.39
CA GLN A 491 40.56 0.61 5.87
C GLN A 491 41.70 1.41 5.23
N GLN A 492 42.90 1.38 5.82
CA GLN A 492 44.09 2.01 5.25
C GLN A 492 44.55 1.33 3.96
N SER A 493 44.53 -0.01 3.90
CA SER A 493 44.83 -0.75 2.65
C SER A 493 43.81 -0.44 1.54
N LEU A 494 42.54 -0.22 1.89
CA LEU A 494 41.51 0.18 0.94
C LEU A 494 41.67 1.63 0.46
N MET A 495 42.32 2.50 1.25
CA MET A 495 42.59 3.89 0.89
C MET A 495 43.87 4.07 0.05
N ASP A 496 44.88 3.23 0.24
CA ASP A 496 46.16 3.30 -0.50
C ASP A 496 46.09 2.61 -1.88
N ALA A 497 45.09 1.75 -2.11
CA ALA A 497 44.82 1.10 -3.39
C ALA A 497 43.99 2.00 -4.34
N GLY A 498 44.37 3.27 -4.48
CA GLY A 498 43.80 4.16 -5.49
C GLY A 498 44.55 4.03 -6.81
N THR A 499 44.02 3.26 -7.78
CA THR A 499 43.99 3.60 -9.22
C THR A 499 43.36 2.50 -10.09
N HIS A 500 42.30 2.89 -10.80
CA HIS A 500 41.70 2.27 -11.99
C HIS A 500 40.98 0.93 -11.86
N ASP A 501 39.70 0.98 -11.48
CA ASP A 501 38.61 0.55 -12.38
C ASP A 501 37.29 1.19 -11.92
N ASP A 502 36.67 1.99 -12.80
CA ASP A 502 35.41 2.68 -12.54
C ASP A 502 34.24 1.68 -12.61
N GLN A 503 33.86 1.09 -11.46
CA GLN A 503 32.51 0.61 -11.23
C GLN A 503 31.81 1.57 -10.27
N VAL A 504 30.95 2.41 -10.84
CA VAL A 504 30.05 3.28 -10.09
C VAL A 504 29.00 2.39 -9.43
N ASP A 505 29.20 2.09 -8.16
CA ASP A 505 28.26 1.33 -7.35
C ASP A 505 26.99 2.17 -7.17
N VAL A 506 25.85 1.61 -7.58
CA VAL A 506 24.51 2.24 -7.60
C VAL A 506 24.06 2.72 -6.21
N TRP A 507 24.80 2.37 -5.16
CA TRP A 507 24.54 2.66 -3.76
C TRP A 507 25.03 4.02 -3.27
N GLU A 508 25.88 4.74 -4.00
CA GLU A 508 26.30 6.10 -3.62
C GLU A 508 25.29 7.18 -4.08
N ALA A 509 24.43 6.86 -5.07
CA ALA A 509 23.35 7.74 -5.53
C ALA A 509 22.01 7.54 -4.78
N LEU A 510 21.87 6.44 -4.01
CA LEU A 510 20.64 6.11 -3.26
C LEU A 510 20.77 6.26 -1.74
N ARG A 511 21.96 6.56 -1.22
CA ARG A 511 22.17 6.82 0.22
C ARG A 511 22.98 8.11 0.46
N GLY A 512 22.34 9.25 0.19
CA GLY A 512 22.82 10.55 0.65
C GLY A 512 22.71 10.71 2.17
N ALA A 513 23.85 10.39 2.83
CA ALA A 513 24.37 10.85 4.12
C ALA A 513 23.66 10.44 5.43
N ARG A 514 24.23 9.43 6.12
CA ARG A 514 24.45 9.52 7.58
C ARG A 514 25.73 10.35 7.81
N PRO A 515 25.75 11.34 8.71
CA PRO A 515 27.00 11.96 9.13
C PRO A 515 27.82 10.97 9.99
N PRO A 516 29.15 11.15 10.10
CA PRO A 516 29.94 10.41 11.07
C PRO A 516 29.49 10.85 12.48
N SER A 517 29.08 9.90 13.32
CA SER A 517 28.84 10.18 14.75
C SER A 517 30.21 10.46 15.42
N PRO A 518 30.29 11.34 16.43
CA PRO A 518 29.51 11.20 17.66
C PRO A 518 28.88 12.49 18.19
N LEU A 519 27.68 12.38 18.74
CA LEU A 519 27.20 12.92 20.03
C LEU A 519 25.66 13.04 20.02
N HIS A 520 25.05 12.50 21.08
CA HIS A 520 23.63 12.46 21.47
C HIS A 520 22.58 13.23 20.65
N GLU A 521 21.62 12.49 20.07
CA GLU A 521 20.25 12.98 19.82
C GLU A 521 19.24 11.81 19.83
N THR A 522 18.74 11.47 21.02
CA THR A 522 17.84 10.33 21.29
C THR A 522 16.35 10.60 21.06
N GLN A 523 15.97 11.58 20.24
CA GLN A 523 14.54 11.89 20.02
C GLN A 523 14.10 12.01 18.54
N LEU A 524 15.01 12.01 17.57
CA LEU A 524 14.69 12.17 16.14
C LEU A 524 14.48 10.84 15.37
N GLN A 525 14.85 9.69 15.95
CA GLN A 525 14.57 8.37 15.36
C GLN A 525 13.16 7.83 15.67
N ARG A 526 12.37 8.55 16.47
CA ARG A 526 10.99 8.14 16.85
C ARG A 526 9.94 8.39 15.76
N TYR A 527 10.27 9.06 14.66
CA TYR A 527 9.27 9.56 13.71
C TYR A 527 9.49 9.22 12.22
N GLU A 528 10.46 8.37 11.86
CA GLU A 528 10.67 7.96 10.45
C GLU A 528 10.29 6.50 10.13
N HIS A 529 9.70 5.75 11.06
CA HIS A 529 9.37 4.33 10.86
C HIS A 529 7.86 3.99 10.98
N CYS A 530 7.00 4.78 10.33
CA CYS A 530 5.61 4.38 10.03
C CYS A 530 5.50 3.42 8.82
N TYR A 531 6.47 2.52 8.63
CA TYR A 531 6.62 1.77 7.38
C TYR A 531 6.52 0.25 7.49
N ILE A 532 6.12 -0.34 8.62
CA ILE A 532 6.06 -1.82 8.73
C ILE A 532 4.83 -2.40 8.00
N LEU A 533 3.68 -1.75 8.11
CA LEU A 533 2.51 -2.10 7.28
C LEU A 533 2.71 -1.69 5.82
N SER A 534 3.44 -0.60 5.56
CA SER A 534 3.90 -0.20 4.23
C SER A 534 4.96 -1.16 3.65
N TYR A 535 5.67 -1.94 4.47
CA TYR A 535 6.64 -2.96 4.05
C TYR A 535 5.93 -4.26 3.68
N LEU A 536 4.95 -4.69 4.47
CA LEU A 536 4.02 -5.78 4.11
C LEU A 536 3.21 -5.42 2.85
N ILE A 537 2.86 -4.14 2.67
CA ILE A 537 2.28 -3.61 1.43
C ILE A 537 3.33 -3.51 0.31
N SER A 538 4.58 -3.10 0.55
CA SER A 538 5.62 -3.00 -0.49
C SER A 538 5.98 -4.37 -1.04
N LEU A 539 5.95 -5.40 -0.21
CA LEU A 539 6.05 -6.79 -0.63
C LEU A 539 4.88 -7.17 -1.53
N ASN A 540 3.65 -6.88 -1.10
CA ASN A 540 2.45 -7.20 -1.87
C ASN A 540 2.28 -6.32 -3.14
N GLU A 541 2.79 -5.09 -3.11
CA GLU A 541 2.89 -4.17 -4.25
C GLU A 541 3.94 -4.69 -5.21
N GLN A 542 5.12 -5.14 -4.75
CA GLN A 542 6.08 -5.85 -5.60
C GLN A 542 5.47 -7.13 -6.21
N PHE A 543 4.60 -7.85 -5.51
CA PHE A 543 3.88 -9.01 -6.06
C PHE A 543 2.74 -8.67 -7.02
N LEU A 544 2.15 -7.47 -6.93
CA LEU A 544 1.20 -6.91 -7.92
C LEU A 544 1.92 -6.19 -9.07
N TYR A 545 3.19 -5.85 -8.90
CA TYR A 545 4.10 -5.36 -9.93
C TYR A 545 4.84 -6.50 -10.64
N ILE A 546 4.87 -7.73 -10.11
CA ILE A 546 5.34 -8.96 -10.78
C ILE A 546 4.19 -9.64 -11.53
#